data_AF-A0A8E2E713-F1
#
_entry.id   AF-A0A8E2E713-F1
#
_cell.length_a   1.000
_cell.length_b   1.000
_cell.length_c   1.000
_cell.angle_alpha   90.00
_cell.angle_beta   90.00
_cell.angle_gamma   90.00
#
_symmetry.space_group_name_H-M   'P 1'
#
loop_
_entity.id
_entity.type
_entity.pdbx_description
1 polymer ?
#
loop_
_entity_poly.entity_id
_entity_poly.type
_entity_poly.pdbx_seq_one_letter_code
_entity_poly.pdbx_strand_id
1 'polypeptide(L)'
;MAPRKEKTEKVSADEAADTILNYLRRQPTSLPTCITKLQKACLCHCPKPTLYRELTSYTVSAAAAKILKDLHERKEIEGRAAGRSPSFSMASYRPNIDNTCAPERLASLDTEIGTLRDATTATLNTAKVLRASLVSLNSTLSTAQLRSTITAQEEEKISILSRLDALREGTVRPVSGAEKEIAEKELRAWKGVCVARQKISVDMWTLIEESLPEGVEKGELRERLGLDE
;
A
#
# COMPACT_ATOMS: atom_id res chain seq x y z
N MET A 1 -51.30 -10.35 10.35
CA MET A 1 -51.04 -11.55 11.17
C MET A 1 -49.61 -11.47 11.70
N ALA A 2 -49.43 -11.53 13.02
CA ALA A 2 -48.10 -11.54 13.64
C ALA A 2 -47.45 -12.93 13.52
N PRO A 3 -46.13 -13.05 13.27
CA PRO A 3 -45.48 -14.34 13.11
C PRO A 3 -45.40 -15.07 14.46
N ARG A 4 -45.86 -16.32 14.49
CA ARG A 4 -45.79 -17.20 15.67
C ARG A 4 -44.32 -17.59 15.91
N LYS A 5 -43.85 -17.40 17.14
CA LYS A 5 -42.54 -17.89 17.60
C LYS A 5 -42.55 -19.42 17.59
N GLU A 6 -41.69 -20.02 16.78
CA GLU A 6 -41.35 -21.44 16.86
C GLU A 6 -40.71 -21.75 18.23
N LYS A 7 -41.11 -22.88 18.82
CA LYS A 7 -40.57 -23.38 20.08
C LYS A 7 -39.25 -24.08 19.76
N THR A 8 -38.14 -23.48 20.16
CA THR A 8 -36.84 -24.14 20.18
C THR A 8 -36.89 -25.37 21.10
N GLU A 9 -36.38 -26.50 20.60
CA GLU A 9 -36.22 -27.74 21.38
C GLU A 9 -35.41 -27.46 22.65
N LYS A 10 -35.91 -27.98 23.78
CA LYS A 10 -35.24 -27.85 25.07
C LYS A 10 -34.12 -28.89 25.12
N VAL A 11 -32.88 -28.45 24.94
CA VAL A 11 -31.66 -29.24 25.21
C VAL A 11 -31.76 -29.87 26.61
N SER A 12 -31.37 -31.14 26.74
CA SER A 12 -31.43 -31.87 28.02
C SER A 12 -30.48 -31.24 29.05
N ALA A 13 -30.81 -31.33 30.34
CA ALA A 13 -30.00 -30.74 31.40
C ALA A 13 -28.58 -31.33 31.45
N ASP A 14 -28.40 -32.60 31.09
CA ASP A 14 -27.11 -33.27 31.04
C ASP A 14 -26.24 -32.82 29.86
N GLU A 15 -26.85 -32.61 28.68
CA GLU A 15 -26.15 -32.05 27.50
C GLU A 15 -25.69 -30.60 27.77
N ALA A 16 -26.49 -29.84 28.51
CA ALA A 16 -26.12 -28.51 28.98
C ALA A 16 -24.98 -28.56 30.01
N ALA A 17 -24.92 -29.57 30.87
CA ALA A 17 -23.82 -29.76 31.81
C ALA A 17 -22.50 -30.11 31.08
N ASP A 18 -22.56 -31.03 30.10
CA ASP A 18 -21.40 -31.45 29.31
C ASP A 18 -20.83 -30.31 28.47
N THR A 19 -21.69 -29.47 27.90
CA THR A 19 -21.23 -28.29 27.15
C THR A 19 -20.55 -27.27 28.04
N ILE A 20 -21.05 -27.05 29.27
CA ILE A 20 -20.40 -26.19 30.28
C ILE A 20 -19.04 -26.77 30.69
N LEU A 21 -18.96 -28.07 30.96
CA LEU A 21 -17.70 -28.73 31.32
C LEU A 21 -16.68 -28.68 30.18
N ASN A 22 -17.10 -28.93 28.94
CA ASN A 22 -16.23 -28.81 27.77
C ASN A 22 -15.73 -27.39 27.54
N TYR A 23 -16.57 -26.39 27.83
CA TYR A 23 -16.15 -24.98 27.79
C TYR A 23 -15.10 -24.68 28.87
N LEU A 24 -15.35 -25.09 30.12
CA LEU A 24 -14.43 -24.88 31.24
C LEU A 24 -13.08 -25.61 31.04
N ARG A 25 -13.08 -26.80 30.41
CA ARG A 25 -11.86 -27.54 30.05
C ARG A 25 -11.04 -26.85 28.96
N ARG A 26 -11.68 -26.15 28.02
CA ARG A 26 -11.01 -25.41 26.93
C ARG A 26 -10.44 -24.07 27.39
N GLN A 27 -10.99 -23.49 28.45
CA GLN A 27 -10.50 -22.25 29.07
C GLN A 27 -10.02 -22.49 30.51
N PRO A 28 -8.93 -23.25 30.73
CA PRO A 28 -8.33 -23.41 32.05
C PRO A 28 -7.49 -22.18 32.43
N THR A 29 -7.95 -20.97 32.11
CA THR A 29 -7.25 -19.76 32.54
C THR A 29 -7.37 -19.64 34.05
N SER A 30 -6.27 -19.34 34.73
CA SER A 30 -6.09 -19.16 36.18
C SER A 30 -6.99 -18.10 36.84
N LEU A 31 -7.98 -17.58 36.11
CA LEU A 31 -8.89 -16.54 36.55
C LEU A 31 -10.26 -17.16 36.81
N PRO A 32 -10.81 -16.98 38.03
CA PRO A 32 -12.15 -17.45 38.33
C PRO A 32 -13.20 -16.78 37.47
N THR A 33 -13.93 -17.57 36.70
CA THR A 33 -15.03 -17.09 35.87
C THR A 33 -16.31 -17.07 36.69
N CYS A 34 -16.85 -15.87 36.92
CA CYS A 34 -18.22 -15.72 37.43
C CYS A 34 -19.24 -16.01 36.33
N ILE A 35 -20.47 -16.35 36.70
CA ILE A 35 -21.58 -16.68 35.79
C ILE A 35 -21.75 -15.61 34.70
N THR A 36 -21.58 -14.33 35.05
CA THR A 36 -21.67 -13.20 34.11
C THR A 36 -20.49 -13.08 33.14
N LYS A 37 -19.31 -13.59 33.52
CA LYS A 37 -18.15 -13.67 32.62
C LYS A 37 -18.23 -14.88 31.69
N LEU A 38 -18.78 -16.01 32.12
CA LEU A 38 -19.08 -17.14 31.23
C LEU A 38 -20.08 -16.72 30.12
N GLN A 39 -21.11 -15.94 30.49
CA GLN A 39 -22.08 -15.36 29.55
C GLN A 39 -21.42 -14.50 28.45
N LYS A 40 -20.38 -13.72 28.80
CA LYS A 40 -19.66 -12.83 27.87
C LYS A 40 -18.49 -13.49 27.15
N ALA A 41 -17.78 -14.43 27.77
CA ALA A 41 -16.61 -15.06 27.16
C ALA A 41 -17.00 -16.08 26.08
N CYS A 42 -18.15 -16.73 26.24
CA CYS A 42 -18.69 -17.65 25.25
C CYS A 42 -19.11 -16.88 23.96
N LEU A 43 -19.40 -15.56 24.05
CA LEU A 43 -19.70 -14.66 22.91
C LEU A 43 -18.46 -14.35 22.05
N CYS A 44 -17.25 -14.50 22.60
CA CYS A 44 -16.04 -13.92 22.01
C CYS A 44 -15.05 -14.94 21.42
N HIS A 45 -15.27 -16.25 21.56
CA HIS A 45 -14.24 -17.24 21.20
C HIS A 45 -14.72 -18.49 20.44
N CYS A 46 -15.89 -18.45 19.80
CA CYS A 46 -16.35 -19.55 18.95
C CYS A 46 -16.61 -19.09 17.50
N PRO A 47 -15.96 -19.71 16.48
CA PRO A 47 -16.14 -19.33 15.07
C PRO A 47 -17.44 -19.86 14.44
N LYS A 48 -18.38 -20.43 15.22
CA LYS A 48 -19.65 -20.95 14.71
C LYS A 48 -20.84 -20.34 15.49
N PRO A 49 -21.62 -19.42 14.89
CA PRO A 49 -22.65 -18.63 15.58
C PRO A 49 -24.00 -19.36 15.79
N THR A 50 -24.19 -20.58 15.27
CA THR A 50 -25.50 -21.25 15.23
C THR A 50 -25.90 -21.96 16.51
N LEU A 51 -24.96 -22.58 17.25
CA LEU A 51 -25.26 -23.19 18.57
C LEU A 51 -25.46 -22.13 19.67
N TYR A 52 -24.98 -20.91 19.45
CA TYR A 52 -24.92 -19.88 20.49
C TYR A 52 -26.28 -19.26 20.81
N ARG A 53 -27.18 -19.19 19.82
CA ARG A 53 -28.50 -18.56 19.96
C ARG A 53 -29.49 -19.42 20.76
N GLU A 54 -29.33 -20.74 20.69
CA GLU A 54 -30.16 -21.68 21.45
C GLU A 54 -29.67 -21.78 22.90
N LEU A 55 -28.35 -21.84 23.12
CA LEU A 55 -27.72 -21.86 24.45
C LEU A 55 -27.87 -20.54 25.22
N THR A 56 -27.87 -19.37 24.57
CA THR A 56 -28.14 -18.10 25.27
C THR A 56 -29.57 -17.96 25.75
N SER A 57 -30.54 -18.67 25.16
CA SER A 57 -31.92 -18.69 25.67
C SER A 57 -32.07 -19.54 26.94
N TYR A 58 -31.23 -20.56 27.12
CA TYR A 58 -31.28 -21.49 28.27
C TYR A 58 -30.32 -21.12 29.40
N THR A 59 -29.21 -20.44 29.09
CA THR A 59 -28.24 -19.91 30.07
C THR A 59 -28.65 -18.56 30.67
N VAL A 60 -29.81 -18.04 30.26
CA VAL A 60 -30.45 -16.87 30.87
C VAL A 60 -31.54 -17.37 31.82
N SER A 61 -31.24 -17.26 33.12
CA SER A 61 -32.15 -17.38 34.27
C SER A 61 -32.42 -18.78 34.83
N ALA A 62 -32.08 -18.94 36.12
CA ALA A 62 -32.37 -20.06 37.04
C ALA A 62 -31.86 -21.48 36.68
N ALA A 63 -31.96 -21.95 35.44
CA ALA A 63 -31.58 -23.32 35.05
C ALA A 63 -30.06 -23.55 35.09
N ALA A 64 -29.26 -22.62 34.54
CA ALA A 64 -27.80 -22.71 34.60
C ALA A 64 -27.24 -22.65 36.03
N ALA A 65 -27.90 -21.93 36.94
CA ALA A 65 -27.51 -21.89 38.35
C ALA A 65 -27.76 -23.24 39.06
N LYS A 66 -28.84 -23.96 38.69
CA LYS A 66 -29.10 -25.31 39.16
C LYS A 66 -28.07 -26.30 38.61
N ILE A 67 -27.78 -26.25 37.32
CA ILE A 67 -26.77 -27.12 36.68
C ILE A 67 -25.38 -26.90 37.30
N LEU A 68 -24.97 -25.65 37.54
CA LEU A 68 -23.71 -25.36 38.23
C LEU A 68 -23.71 -25.84 39.69
N LYS A 69 -24.86 -25.79 40.37
CA LYS A 69 -24.99 -26.30 41.73
C LYS A 69 -24.88 -27.83 41.75
N ASP A 70 -25.58 -28.51 40.84
CA ASP A 70 -25.53 -29.97 40.69
C ASP A 70 -24.11 -30.44 40.33
N LEU A 71 -23.39 -29.72 39.46
CA LEU A 71 -21.99 -30.00 39.11
C LEU A 71 -21.03 -29.77 40.30
N HIS A 72 -21.32 -28.81 41.17
CA HIS A 72 -20.55 -28.61 42.40
C HIS A 72 -20.82 -29.70 43.43
N GLU A 73 -22.08 -30.12 43.59
CA GLU A 73 -22.47 -31.24 44.47
C GLU A 73 -21.85 -32.56 44.00
N ARG A 74 -21.69 -32.75 42.67
CA ARG A 74 -20.93 -33.85 42.04
C ARG A 74 -19.40 -33.72 42.16
N LYS A 75 -18.88 -32.63 42.75
CA LYS A 75 -17.45 -32.31 42.94
C LYS A 75 -16.62 -32.17 41.66
N GLU A 76 -17.27 -31.97 40.51
CA GLU A 76 -16.59 -31.81 39.21
C GLU A 76 -16.08 -30.37 39.00
N ILE A 77 -16.63 -29.41 39.74
CA ILE A 77 -16.20 -28.01 39.75
C ILE A 77 -15.98 -27.49 41.17
N GLU A 78 -14.92 -26.71 41.37
CA GLU A 78 -14.69 -25.98 42.60
C GLU A 78 -15.50 -24.69 42.60
N GLY A 79 -16.45 -24.58 43.53
CA GLY A 79 -17.27 -23.41 43.71
C GLY A 79 -16.87 -22.64 44.97
N ARG A 80 -16.52 -21.35 44.83
CA ARG A 80 -16.29 -20.47 45.98
C ARG A 80 -17.46 -19.47 46.10
N ALA A 81 -18.15 -19.46 47.24
CA ALA A 81 -19.19 -18.49 47.55
C ALA A 81 -18.54 -17.19 48.07
N ALA A 82 -18.55 -16.12 47.28
CA ALA A 82 -18.25 -14.78 47.79
C ALA A 82 -19.50 -14.21 48.49
N GLY A 83 -19.30 -13.67 49.70
CA GLY A 83 -20.37 -13.44 50.68
C GLY A 83 -21.60 -12.65 50.21
N ARG A 84 -22.73 -13.02 50.81
CA ARG A 84 -24.08 -12.41 50.80
C ARG A 84 -25.00 -12.66 49.60
N SER A 85 -24.65 -13.53 48.65
CA SER A 85 -25.64 -14.07 47.70
C SER A 85 -25.31 -15.54 47.36
N PRO A 86 -26.29 -16.45 47.17
CA PRO A 86 -26.02 -17.85 46.84
C PRO A 86 -25.60 -18.07 45.37
N SER A 87 -25.13 -17.01 44.70
CA SER A 87 -24.58 -17.10 43.35
C SER A 87 -23.15 -17.63 43.42
N PHE A 88 -22.90 -18.82 42.90
CA PHE A 88 -21.56 -19.37 42.64
C PHE A 88 -20.73 -18.34 41.87
N SER A 89 -19.85 -17.62 42.57
CA SER A 89 -19.13 -16.50 41.97
C SER A 89 -17.87 -16.94 41.22
N MET A 90 -17.49 -18.21 41.34
CA MET A 90 -16.16 -18.68 40.97
C MET A 90 -16.21 -20.19 40.80
N ALA A 91 -16.44 -20.65 39.56
CA ALA A 91 -16.34 -22.05 39.17
C ALA A 91 -15.00 -22.26 38.45
N SER A 92 -14.06 -22.96 39.08
CA SER A 92 -12.85 -23.47 38.43
C SER A 92 -12.99 -24.96 38.20
N TYR A 93 -12.69 -25.41 36.99
CA TYR A 93 -12.58 -26.84 36.71
C TYR A 93 -11.50 -27.43 37.61
N ARG A 94 -11.84 -28.45 38.40
CA ARG A 94 -10.86 -29.18 39.18
C ARG A 94 -10.17 -30.18 38.23
N PRO A 95 -8.86 -30.09 38.01
CA PRO A 95 -8.17 -31.15 37.31
C PRO A 95 -8.34 -32.44 38.12
N ASN A 96 -8.82 -33.52 37.48
CA ASN A 96 -8.68 -34.85 38.06
C ASN A 96 -7.20 -35.04 38.41
N ILE A 97 -6.92 -35.45 39.65
CA ILE A 97 -5.55 -35.61 40.15
C ILE A 97 -4.77 -36.62 39.28
N ASP A 98 -5.47 -37.56 38.64
CA ASP A 98 -4.92 -38.51 37.66
C ASP A 98 -4.45 -37.89 36.34
N ASN A 99 -4.84 -36.65 36.04
CA ASN A 99 -4.39 -35.88 34.86
C ASN A 99 -3.28 -34.87 35.20
N THR A 100 -2.70 -34.94 36.39
CA THR A 100 -1.51 -34.13 36.70
C THR A 100 -0.34 -34.66 35.88
N CYS A 101 0.03 -33.89 34.85
CA CYS A 101 1.17 -34.22 34.00
C CYS A 101 2.43 -34.27 34.88
N ALA A 102 3.12 -35.41 34.89
CA ALA A 102 4.36 -35.57 35.64
C ALA A 102 5.35 -34.44 35.28
N PRO A 103 6.15 -33.92 36.23
CA PRO A 103 7.02 -32.77 36.00
C PRO A 103 8.02 -32.98 34.85
N GLU A 104 8.45 -34.22 34.64
CA GLU A 104 9.31 -34.60 33.50
C GLU A 104 8.62 -34.42 32.15
N ARG A 105 7.32 -34.74 32.05
CA ARG A 105 6.55 -34.53 30.83
C ARG A 105 6.34 -33.05 30.54
N LEU A 106 6.13 -32.23 31.57
CA LEU A 106 6.08 -30.77 31.41
C LEU A 106 7.41 -30.20 30.90
N ALA A 107 8.53 -30.64 31.49
CA ALA A 107 9.86 -30.25 31.04
C ALA A 107 10.11 -30.66 29.56
N SER A 108 9.66 -31.85 29.15
CA SER A 108 9.76 -32.29 27.75
C SER A 108 8.90 -31.47 26.78
N LEU A 109 7.72 -31.01 27.23
CA LEU A 109 6.87 -30.14 26.42
C LEU A 109 7.46 -28.72 26.32
N ASP A 110 8.07 -28.21 27.38
CA ASP A 110 8.74 -26.91 27.36
C ASP A 110 9.94 -26.90 26.41
N THR A 111 10.72 -27.99 26.37
CA THR A 111 11.81 -28.12 25.39
C THR A 111 11.27 -28.21 23.97
N GLU A 112 10.21 -28.99 23.73
CA GLU A 112 9.55 -29.08 22.42
C GLU A 112 9.01 -27.70 21.97
N ILE A 113 8.34 -26.98 22.86
CA ILE A 113 7.86 -25.61 22.60
C ILE A 113 9.01 -24.68 22.24
N GLY A 114 10.15 -24.78 22.95
CA GLY A 114 11.37 -24.05 22.62
C GLY A 114 11.84 -24.35 21.21
N THR A 115 12.04 -25.64 20.89
CA THR A 115 12.50 -26.07 19.55
C THR A 115 11.56 -25.63 18.43
N LEU A 116 10.24 -25.71 18.64
CA LEU A 116 9.23 -25.29 17.66
C LEU A 116 9.24 -23.77 17.47
N ARG A 117 9.42 -22.99 18.53
CA ARG A 117 9.57 -21.53 18.44
C ARG A 117 10.83 -21.16 17.65
N ASP A 118 11.94 -21.80 17.94
CA ASP A 118 13.21 -21.56 17.24
C ASP A 118 13.10 -21.93 15.75
N ALA A 119 12.52 -23.10 15.44
CA ALA A 119 12.26 -23.51 14.06
C ALA A 119 11.30 -22.54 13.33
N THR A 120 10.27 -22.04 14.02
CA THR A 120 9.31 -21.07 13.46
C THR A 120 9.99 -19.74 13.15
N THR A 121 10.84 -19.25 14.05
CA THR A 121 11.57 -18.00 13.82
C THR A 121 12.59 -18.14 12.69
N ALA A 122 13.29 -19.27 12.61
CA ALA A 122 14.23 -19.57 11.53
C ALA A 122 13.53 -19.65 10.16
N THR A 123 12.41 -20.37 10.07
CA THR A 123 11.61 -20.48 8.83
C THR A 123 11.00 -19.14 8.43
N LEU A 124 10.55 -18.32 9.38
CA LEU A 124 10.06 -16.97 9.09
C LEU A 124 11.17 -16.08 8.51
N ASN A 125 12.39 -16.17 9.05
CA ASN A 125 13.53 -15.40 8.56
C ASN A 125 13.96 -15.83 7.16
N THR A 126 14.04 -17.14 6.89
CA THR A 126 14.33 -17.64 5.53
C THR A 126 13.27 -17.20 4.53
N ALA A 127 11.98 -17.25 4.90
CA ALA A 127 10.91 -16.77 4.04
C ALA A 127 11.01 -15.26 3.75
N LYS A 128 11.46 -14.43 4.70
CA LYS A 128 11.72 -13.00 4.46
C LYS A 128 12.86 -12.79 3.48
N VAL A 129 13.97 -13.52 3.64
CA VAL A 129 15.14 -13.45 2.74
C VAL A 129 14.76 -13.88 1.33
N LEU A 130 14.05 -15.00 1.17
CA LEU A 130 13.61 -15.49 -0.13
C LEU A 130 12.65 -14.52 -0.82
N ARG A 131 11.71 -13.92 -0.08
CA ARG A 131 10.84 -12.87 -0.65
C ARG A 131 11.63 -11.66 -1.12
N ALA A 132 12.61 -11.19 -0.35
CA ALA A 132 13.46 -10.09 -0.75
C ALA A 132 14.27 -10.42 -2.03
N SER A 133 14.84 -11.63 -2.10
CA SER A 133 15.55 -12.12 -3.29
C SER A 133 14.63 -12.21 -4.52
N LEU A 134 13.41 -12.70 -4.35
CA LEU A 134 12.42 -12.79 -5.42
C LEU A 134 12.04 -11.39 -5.94
N VAL A 135 11.78 -10.43 -5.04
CA VAL A 135 11.52 -9.04 -5.43
C VAL A 135 12.70 -8.45 -6.20
N SER A 136 13.93 -8.69 -5.74
CA SER A 136 15.13 -8.25 -6.44
C SER A 136 15.24 -8.87 -7.84
N LEU A 137 14.98 -10.17 -7.99
CA LEU A 137 15.02 -10.86 -9.28
C LEU A 137 13.90 -10.36 -10.22
N ASN A 138 12.69 -10.13 -9.71
CA ASN A 138 11.58 -9.63 -10.51
C ASN A 138 11.72 -8.15 -10.89
N SER A 139 12.52 -7.37 -10.16
CA SER A 139 12.87 -6.00 -10.57
C SER A 139 13.82 -5.97 -11.77
N THR A 140 14.45 -7.10 -12.10
CA THR A 140 15.25 -7.24 -13.32
C THR A 140 14.40 -7.84 -14.43
N LEU A 141 14.43 -7.23 -15.62
CA LEU A 141 13.80 -7.78 -16.82
C LEU A 141 14.33 -9.18 -17.09
N SER A 142 13.47 -10.09 -17.56
CA SER A 142 13.91 -11.41 -18.00
C SER A 142 14.96 -11.27 -19.11
N THR A 143 15.89 -12.21 -19.19
CA THR A 143 16.91 -12.24 -20.25
C THR A 143 16.32 -12.20 -21.66
N ALA A 144 15.13 -12.79 -21.86
CA ALA A 144 14.41 -12.71 -23.12
C ALA A 144 13.87 -11.29 -23.39
N GLN A 145 13.35 -10.61 -22.36
CA GLN A 145 12.90 -9.23 -22.47
C GLN A 145 14.07 -8.29 -22.72
N LEU A 146 15.19 -8.47 -22.03
CA LEU A 146 16.42 -7.70 -22.26
C LEU A 146 16.90 -7.83 -23.70
N ARG A 147 16.93 -9.05 -24.25
CA ARG A 147 17.29 -9.27 -25.65
C ARG A 147 16.34 -8.55 -26.61
N SER A 148 15.03 -8.64 -26.36
CA SER A 148 14.03 -7.92 -27.17
C SER A 148 14.19 -6.40 -27.11
N THR A 149 14.53 -5.85 -25.94
CA THR A 149 14.78 -4.40 -25.79
C THR A 149 16.05 -4.00 -26.53
N ILE A 150 17.11 -4.80 -26.45
CA ILE A 150 18.37 -4.54 -27.16
C ILE A 150 18.13 -4.53 -28.67
N THR A 151 17.43 -5.54 -29.21
CA THR A 151 17.15 -5.59 -30.65
C THR A 151 16.33 -4.38 -31.11
N ALA A 152 15.30 -3.98 -30.34
CA ALA A 152 14.51 -2.80 -30.65
C ALA A 152 15.34 -1.49 -30.62
N GLN A 153 16.24 -1.36 -29.63
CA GLN A 153 17.15 -0.21 -29.54
C GLN A 153 18.18 -0.17 -30.68
N GLU A 154 18.66 -1.33 -31.11
CA GLU A 154 19.56 -1.44 -32.26
C GLU A 154 18.86 -1.04 -33.57
N GLU A 155 17.61 -1.50 -33.78
CA GLU A 155 16.77 -1.08 -34.91
C GLU A 155 16.50 0.43 -34.91
N GLU A 156 16.14 1.00 -33.75
CA GLU A 156 15.93 2.43 -33.60
C GLU A 156 17.21 3.23 -33.89
N LYS A 157 18.36 2.76 -33.37
CA LYS A 157 19.66 3.38 -33.64
C LYS A 157 19.98 3.37 -35.13
N ILE A 158 19.79 2.24 -35.82
CA ILE A 158 20.02 2.14 -37.26
C ILE A 158 19.10 3.12 -38.02
N SER A 159 17.83 3.18 -37.65
CA SER A 159 16.86 4.12 -38.23
C SER A 159 17.28 5.58 -38.04
N ILE A 160 17.65 5.97 -36.82
CA ILE A 160 18.11 7.34 -36.52
C ILE A 160 19.37 7.69 -37.29
N LEU A 161 20.35 6.78 -37.35
CA LEU A 161 21.59 6.99 -38.08
C LEU A 161 21.33 7.14 -39.57
N SER A 162 20.49 6.29 -40.17
CA SER A 162 20.13 6.41 -41.59
C SER A 162 19.48 7.76 -41.93
N ARG A 163 18.59 8.26 -41.06
CA ARG A 163 17.98 9.58 -41.21
C ARG A 163 18.99 10.70 -41.06
N LEU A 164 19.93 10.55 -40.13
CA LEU A 164 20.98 11.52 -39.88
C LEU A 164 21.98 11.59 -41.03
N ASP A 165 22.32 10.45 -41.64
CA ASP A 165 23.18 10.39 -42.82
C ASP A 165 22.50 11.07 -44.02
N ALA A 166 21.20 10.79 -44.26
CA ALA A 166 20.43 11.49 -45.29
C ALA A 166 20.38 13.02 -45.08
N LEU A 167 20.29 13.48 -43.82
CA LEU A 167 20.33 14.90 -43.48
C LEU A 167 21.74 15.52 -43.67
N ARG A 168 22.81 14.73 -43.53
CA ARG A 168 24.19 15.16 -43.78
C ARG A 168 24.58 15.15 -45.25
N GLU A 169 24.02 14.25 -46.04
CA GLU A 169 24.21 14.19 -47.50
C GLU A 169 23.54 15.36 -48.23
N GLY A 170 22.52 15.98 -47.62
CA GLY A 170 21.91 17.20 -48.14
C GLY A 170 22.91 18.35 -48.25
N THR A 171 22.68 19.26 -49.19
CA THR A 171 23.48 20.48 -49.40
C THR A 171 23.47 21.46 -48.22
N VAL A 172 22.66 21.20 -47.20
CA VAL A 172 22.52 22.06 -46.01
C VAL A 172 23.49 21.62 -44.93
N ARG A 173 24.53 22.43 -44.69
CA ARG A 173 25.46 22.22 -43.57
C ARG A 173 24.69 22.25 -42.25
N PRO A 174 24.80 21.24 -41.38
CA PRO A 174 24.22 21.31 -40.05
C PRO A 174 24.93 22.41 -39.24
N VAL A 175 24.16 23.38 -38.77
CA VAL A 175 24.63 24.48 -37.92
C VAL A 175 24.22 24.20 -36.48
N SER A 176 25.16 24.31 -35.55
CA SER A 176 24.86 24.16 -34.13
C SER A 176 23.97 25.30 -33.62
N GLY A 177 23.23 25.05 -32.52
CA GLY A 177 22.42 26.10 -31.90
C GLY A 177 23.24 27.34 -31.52
N ALA A 178 24.48 27.13 -31.05
CA ALA A 178 25.39 28.21 -30.67
C ALA A 178 25.84 29.05 -31.88
N GLU A 179 26.24 28.42 -32.98
CA GLU A 179 26.61 29.12 -34.22
C GLU A 179 25.43 29.91 -34.79
N LYS A 180 24.22 29.34 -34.75
CA LYS A 180 23.00 30.03 -35.16
C LYS A 180 22.73 31.27 -34.32
N GLU A 181 22.88 31.16 -33.00
CA GLU A 181 22.66 32.29 -32.09
C GLU A 181 23.66 33.44 -32.33
N ILE A 182 24.92 33.11 -32.61
CA ILE A 182 25.96 34.10 -32.98
C ILE A 182 25.57 34.81 -34.27
N ALA A 183 25.23 34.05 -35.32
CA ALA A 183 24.82 34.61 -36.61
C ALA A 183 23.57 35.50 -36.47
N GLU A 184 22.59 35.10 -35.65
CA GLU A 184 21.38 35.90 -35.39
C GLU A 184 21.68 37.18 -34.60
N LYS A 185 22.67 37.16 -33.69
CA LYS A 185 23.11 38.38 -32.97
C LYS A 185 23.79 39.35 -33.93
N GLU A 186 24.69 38.86 -34.77
CA GLU A 186 25.37 39.67 -35.78
C GLU A 186 24.38 40.26 -36.80
N LEU A 187 23.45 39.43 -37.31
CA LEU A 187 22.42 39.90 -38.23
C LEU A 187 21.56 41.00 -37.62
N ARG A 188 21.19 40.87 -36.34
CA ARG A 188 20.43 41.91 -35.63
C ARG A 188 21.25 43.21 -35.49
N ALA A 189 22.53 43.10 -35.15
CA ALA A 189 23.41 44.26 -35.04
C ALA A 189 23.54 44.99 -36.40
N TRP A 190 23.84 44.27 -37.47
CA TRP A 190 23.98 44.83 -38.81
C TRP A 190 22.69 45.43 -39.34
N LYS A 191 21.54 44.79 -39.09
CA LYS A 191 20.22 45.37 -39.41
C LYS A 191 20.01 46.72 -38.69
N GLY A 192 20.36 46.81 -37.41
CA GLY A 192 20.30 48.07 -36.67
C GLY A 192 21.17 49.16 -37.30
N VAL A 193 22.40 48.81 -37.70
CA VAL A 193 23.31 49.74 -38.38
C VAL A 193 22.76 50.18 -39.74
N CYS A 194 22.23 49.25 -40.56
CA CYS A 194 21.63 49.57 -41.85
C CYS A 194 20.46 50.56 -41.69
N VAL A 195 19.55 50.30 -40.74
CA VAL A 195 18.40 51.19 -40.47
C VAL A 195 18.87 52.58 -40.01
N ALA A 196 19.85 52.65 -39.12
CA ALA A 196 20.40 53.92 -38.66
C ALA A 196 21.07 54.71 -39.80
N ARG A 197 21.86 54.04 -40.65
CA ARG A 197 22.50 54.67 -41.82
C ARG A 197 21.49 55.12 -42.86
N GLN A 198 20.45 54.33 -43.11
CA GLN A 198 19.37 54.70 -44.01
C GLN A 198 18.66 55.95 -43.48
N LYS A 199 18.37 56.02 -42.17
CA LYS A 199 17.77 57.20 -41.56
C LYS A 199 18.66 58.44 -41.73
N ILE A 200 19.95 58.34 -41.43
CA ILE A 200 20.90 59.45 -41.62
C ILE A 200 20.93 59.90 -43.09
N SER A 201 20.94 58.96 -44.03
CA SER A 201 20.91 59.28 -45.46
C SER A 201 19.64 60.02 -45.85
N VAL A 202 18.48 59.56 -45.41
CA VAL A 202 17.19 60.21 -45.66
C VAL A 202 17.17 61.61 -45.04
N ASP A 203 17.53 61.75 -43.76
CA ASP A 203 17.53 63.01 -43.02
C ASP A 203 18.46 64.04 -43.68
N MET A 204 19.64 63.61 -44.13
CA MET A 204 20.59 64.50 -44.83
C MET A 204 20.08 64.93 -46.20
N TRP A 205 19.42 64.03 -46.94
CA TRP A 205 18.81 64.37 -48.22
C TRP A 205 17.65 65.36 -48.08
N THR A 206 16.80 65.21 -47.07
CA THR A 206 15.76 66.21 -46.76
C THR A 206 16.34 67.59 -46.49
N LEU A 207 17.46 67.69 -45.77
CA LEU A 207 18.11 68.98 -45.50
C LEU A 207 18.74 69.61 -46.76
N ILE A 208 19.28 68.79 -47.65
CA ILE A 208 19.78 69.25 -48.96
C ILE A 208 18.62 69.77 -49.82
N GLU A 209 17.49 69.06 -49.84
CA GLU A 209 16.27 69.47 -50.54
C GLU A 209 15.72 70.80 -50.05
N GLU A 210 15.72 71.03 -48.74
CA GLU A 210 15.26 72.30 -48.14
C GLU A 210 16.18 73.50 -48.48
N SER A 211 17.43 73.25 -48.89
CA SER A 211 18.43 74.28 -49.19
C SER A 211 18.71 74.46 -50.69
N LEU A 212 17.98 73.75 -51.55
CA LEU A 212 18.13 73.82 -53.00
C LEU A 212 17.50 75.11 -53.58
N PRO A 213 18.18 75.82 -54.49
CA PRO A 213 17.60 76.97 -55.20
C PRO A 213 16.45 76.57 -56.12
N GLU A 214 15.51 77.48 -56.34
CA GLU A 214 14.35 77.26 -57.22
C GLU A 214 14.78 76.84 -58.64
N GLY A 215 14.28 75.68 -59.09
CA GLY A 215 14.52 75.14 -60.44
C GLY A 215 15.50 73.97 -60.53
N VAL A 216 16.11 73.50 -59.43
CA VAL A 216 16.96 72.29 -59.42
C VAL A 216 16.18 71.10 -58.84
N GLU A 217 16.01 70.03 -59.62
CA GLU A 217 15.30 68.83 -59.18
C GLU A 217 16.21 67.90 -58.36
N LYS A 218 15.65 67.31 -57.29
CA LYS A 218 16.32 66.34 -56.40
C LYS A 218 16.91 65.15 -57.18
N GLY A 219 16.17 64.60 -58.14
CA GLY A 219 16.58 63.44 -58.92
C GLY A 219 17.85 63.72 -59.72
N GLU A 220 17.88 64.85 -60.44
CA GLU A 220 19.05 65.25 -61.22
C GLU A 220 20.30 65.50 -60.34
N LEU A 221 20.13 66.01 -59.12
CA LEU A 221 21.24 66.19 -58.19
C LEU A 221 21.77 64.84 -57.66
N ARG A 222 20.90 63.87 -57.36
CA ARG A 222 21.29 62.53 -56.93
C ARG A 222 22.03 61.78 -58.04
N GLU A 223 21.54 61.88 -59.28
CA GLU A 223 22.16 61.28 -60.45
C GLU A 223 23.55 61.87 -60.71
N ARG A 224 23.70 63.21 -60.62
CA ARG A 224 24.99 63.89 -60.74
C ARG A 224 26.00 63.51 -59.65
N LEU A 225 25.52 63.09 -58.48
CA LEU A 225 26.35 62.61 -57.38
C LEU A 225 26.57 61.07 -57.41
N GLY A 226 25.95 60.37 -58.37
CA GLY A 226 26.09 58.91 -58.53
C GLY A 226 25.41 58.10 -57.43
N LEU A 227 24.27 58.56 -56.91
CA LEU A 227 23.59 57.99 -55.74
C LEU A 227 22.24 57.30 -56.06
N ASP A 228 22.01 56.98 -57.33
CA ASP A 228 20.80 56.32 -57.83
C ASP A 228 20.98 54.82 -58.17
N GLU A 229 22.14 54.22 -57.84
CA GLU A 229 22.36 52.76 -57.83
C GLU A 229 22.32 52.16 -56.41
#